data_AF-A0A2K1X0Z5-F1
#
_entry.id   AF-A0A2K1X0Z5-F1
#
_cell.length_a   1.000
_cell.length_b   1.000
_cell.length_c   1.000
_cell.angle_alpha   90.00
_cell.angle_beta   90.00
_cell.angle_gamma   90.00
#
_symmetry.space_group_name_H-M   'P 1'
#
loop_
_entity.id
_entity.type
_entity.pdbx_description
1 polymer ?
#
loop_
_entity_poly.entity_id
_entity_poly.type
_entity_poly.pdbx_seq_one_letter_code
_entity_poly.pdbx_strand_id
1 'polypeptide(L)'
;MYVVPFDGYYTMDFCSNIWGTTQFYCGMTLSGKLHWFDIFIAERDSHRCGDCTWRILPEGPCMTCNIGESKEYVCYQWNGELF
;
A
#
# COMPACT_ATOMS: atom_id res chain seq x y z
N MET A 1 -16.74 -5.65 1.44
CA MET A 1 -15.88 -5.72 2.65
C MET A 1 -15.26 -7.11 2.68
N TYR A 2 -13.93 -7.19 2.67
CA TYR A 2 -13.19 -8.46 2.72
C TYR A 2 -12.51 -8.58 4.08
N VAL A 3 -12.53 -9.76 4.70
CA VAL A 3 -11.86 -10.02 5.98
C VAL A 3 -10.59 -10.82 5.68
N VAL A 4 -9.44 -10.24 5.99
CA VAL A 4 -8.15 -10.91 5.87
C VAL A 4 -7.86 -11.62 7.20
N PRO A 5 -7.65 -12.95 7.23
CA PRO A 5 -7.23 -13.63 8.44
C PRO A 5 -5.82 -13.17 8.87
N PHE A 6 -5.44 -13.45 10.11
CA PHE A 6 -4.06 -13.19 10.55
C PHE A 6 -3.06 -13.92 9.63
N ASP A 7 -2.00 -13.22 9.22
CA ASP A 7 -1.01 -13.68 8.23
C ASP A 7 -1.59 -14.02 6.84
N GLY A 8 -2.83 -13.58 6.57
CA GLY A 8 -3.47 -13.69 5.28
C GLY A 8 -3.10 -12.55 4.33
N TYR A 9 -3.47 -12.72 3.06
CA TYR A 9 -3.24 -11.75 2.01
C TYR A 9 -4.55 -11.34 1.34
N TYR A 10 -4.56 -10.11 0.84
CA TYR A 10 -5.54 -9.62 -0.11
C TYR A 10 -4.78 -9.08 -1.31
N THR A 11 -5.09 -9.60 -2.49
CA THR A 11 -4.43 -9.24 -3.75
C THR A 11 -5.46 -8.67 -4.70
N MET A 12 -5.09 -7.61 -5.41
CA MET A 12 -5.87 -7.05 -6.50
C MET A 12 -4.97 -6.83 -7.71
N ASP A 13 -5.40 -7.34 -8.85
CA ASP A 13 -4.73 -7.14 -10.12
C ASP A 13 -5.43 -6.01 -10.88
N PHE A 14 -4.64 -5.11 -11.43
CA PHE A 14 -5.16 -3.98 -12.22
C PHE A 14 -4.13 -3.56 -13.26
N CYS A 15 -4.59 -2.83 -14.27
CA CYS A 15 -3.72 -2.14 -15.22
C CYS A 15 -3.71 -0.66 -14.90
N SER A 16 -2.54 -0.08 -14.65
CA SER A 16 -2.40 1.38 -14.54
C SER A 16 -2.73 2.03 -15.88
N ASN A 17 -3.36 3.19 -15.83
CA ASN A 17 -3.62 3.99 -17.02
C ASN A 17 -2.30 4.58 -17.56
N ILE A 18 -2.25 4.78 -18.87
CA ILE A 18 -1.05 5.27 -19.57
C ILE A 18 -0.70 6.70 -19.14
N TRP A 19 -1.67 7.47 -18.64
CA TRP A 19 -1.48 8.85 -18.21
C TRP A 19 -0.83 8.99 -16.82
N GLY A 20 -0.54 7.90 -16.13
CA GLY A 20 0.13 7.94 -14.82
C GLY A 20 -0.73 8.55 -13.71
N THR A 21 -2.06 8.58 -13.86
CA THR A 21 -2.98 9.18 -12.88
C THR A 21 -3.75 8.12 -12.07
N THR A 22 -3.40 6.84 -12.22
CA THR A 22 -4.08 5.77 -11.50
C THR A 22 -3.76 5.84 -10.01
N GLN A 23 -4.81 5.85 -9.19
CA GLN A 23 -4.73 5.84 -7.74
C GLN A 23 -5.76 4.85 -7.20
N PHE A 24 -5.31 3.99 -6.27
CA PHE A 24 -6.17 3.10 -5.50
C PHE A 24 -5.90 3.32 -4.02
N TYR A 25 -6.98 3.47 -3.25
CA TYR A 25 -6.92 3.57 -1.80
C TYR A 25 -7.76 2.48 -1.15
N CYS A 26 -7.36 2.07 0.04
CA CYS A 26 -8.10 1.12 0.86
C CYS A 26 -8.38 1.71 2.24
N GLY A 27 -9.63 1.55 2.68
CA GLY A 27 -10.02 1.69 4.08
C GLY A 27 -9.89 0.34 4.78
N MET A 28 -9.20 0.32 5.92
CA MET A 28 -8.88 -0.87 6.69
C MET A 28 -9.31 -0.66 8.13
N THR A 29 -10.12 -1.56 8.68
CA THR A 29 -10.50 -1.51 10.09
C THR A 29 -9.55 -2.37 10.90
N LEU A 30 -8.75 -1.73 11.75
CA LEU A 30 -7.76 -2.36 12.62
C LEU A 30 -8.15 -2.06 14.07
N SER A 31 -8.33 -3.10 14.90
CA SER A 31 -8.71 -2.95 16.31
C SER A 31 -9.93 -2.04 16.54
N GLY A 32 -10.91 -2.07 15.62
CA GLY A 32 -12.13 -1.26 15.68
C GLY A 32 -11.98 0.19 15.20
N LYS A 33 -10.79 0.61 14.77
CA LYS A 33 -10.56 1.94 14.17
C LYS A 33 -10.42 1.83 12.65
N LEU A 34 -11.04 2.74 11.93
CA LEU A 34 -10.90 2.85 10.48
C LEU A 34 -9.65 3.67 10.17
N HIS A 35 -8.68 3.03 9.52
CA HIS A 35 -7.52 3.68 8.90
C HIS A 35 -7.69 3.63 7.38
N TRP A 36 -7.01 4.51 6.66
CA TRP A 36 -7.00 4.44 5.20
C TRP A 36 -5.65 4.82 4.63
N PHE A 37 -5.34 4.26 3.47
CA PHE A 37 -4.07 4.46 2.79
C PHE A 37 -4.20 4.30 1.29
N ASP A 38 -3.39 5.06 0.54
CA ASP A 38 -3.20 4.89 -0.89
C ASP A 38 -2.27 3.71 -1.18
N ILE A 39 -2.87 2.53 -1.39
CA ILE A 39 -2.16 1.28 -1.70
C ILE A 39 -1.47 1.30 -3.07
N PHE A 40 -1.90 2.19 -3.97
CA PHE A 40 -1.21 2.44 -5.23
C PHE A 40 -1.39 3.90 -5.67
N ILE A 41 -0.30 4.56 -5.99
CA ILE A 41 -0.26 5.85 -6.70
C ILE A 41 0.70 5.67 -7.86
N ALA A 42 0.22 5.83 -9.10
CA ALA A 42 1.03 5.57 -10.29
C ALA A 42 2.35 6.35 -10.30
N GLU A 43 2.35 7.62 -9.90
CA GLU A 43 3.56 8.45 -9.78
C GLU A 43 4.56 7.89 -8.74
N ARG A 44 4.05 7.36 -7.62
CA ARG A 44 4.88 6.78 -6.56
C ARG A 44 5.40 5.41 -6.97
N ASP A 45 4.55 4.54 -7.50
CA ASP A 45 4.75 3.09 -7.45
C ASP A 45 5.14 2.46 -8.78
N SER A 46 4.76 3.04 -9.93
CA SER A 46 4.94 2.40 -11.25
C SER A 46 6.41 2.10 -11.58
N HIS A 47 7.36 2.77 -10.92
CA HIS A 47 8.79 2.56 -11.08
C HIS A 47 9.47 1.94 -9.85
N ARG A 48 8.74 1.77 -8.73
CA ARG A 48 9.29 1.28 -7.45
C ARG A 48 9.00 -0.19 -7.18
N CYS A 49 7.87 -0.67 -7.71
CA CYS A 49 7.43 -2.05 -7.55
C CYS A 49 6.89 -2.58 -8.89
N GLY A 50 7.18 -3.85 -9.18
CA GLY A 50 6.40 -4.61 -10.15
C GLY A 50 5.10 -5.03 -9.47
N ASP A 51 5.24 -5.90 -8.46
CA ASP A 51 4.16 -6.26 -7.55
C ASP A 51 4.31 -5.49 -6.23
N CYS A 52 3.43 -4.52 -6.02
CA CYS A 52 3.47 -3.65 -4.84
C CYS A 52 2.88 -4.38 -3.62
N THR A 53 3.73 -5.06 -2.86
CA THR A 53 3.32 -5.80 -1.66
C THR A 53 3.43 -4.92 -0.41
N TRP A 54 2.30 -4.68 0.25
CA TRP A 54 2.21 -3.91 1.48
C TRP A 54 2.01 -4.84 2.69
N ARG A 55 2.86 -4.71 3.69
CA ARG A 55 2.62 -5.24 5.03
C ARG A 55 1.85 -4.20 5.83
N ILE A 56 0.69 -4.57 6.33
CA ILE A 56 -0.17 -3.70 7.13
C ILE A 56 0.17 -3.87 8.61
N LEU A 57 0.69 -2.81 9.23
CA LEU A 57 1.00 -2.74 10.66
C LEU A 57 0.12 -1.70 11.35
N PRO A 58 -0.08 -1.77 12.69
CA PRO A 58 -0.82 -0.75 13.42
C PRO A 58 -0.30 0.68 13.20
N GLU A 59 1.03 0.84 13.08
CA GLU A 59 1.71 2.12 12.89
C GLU A 59 1.61 2.66 11.45
N GLY A 60 1.20 1.80 10.51
CA GLY A 60 1.08 2.15 9.10
C GLY A 60 1.54 1.04 8.14
N PRO A 61 1.26 1.20 6.84
CA PRO A 61 1.66 0.26 5.82
C PRO A 61 3.14 0.41 5.45
N CYS A 62 3.81 -0.72 5.24
CA CYS A 62 5.20 -0.78 4.79
C CYS A 62 5.34 -1.62 3.52
N MET A 63 6.19 -1.21 2.60
CA MET A 63 6.48 -1.91 1.35
C MET A 63 7.98 -2.16 1.20
N THR A 64 8.30 -3.35 0.69
CA THR A 64 9.65 -3.62 0.19
C THR A 64 9.76 -3.08 -1.23
N CYS A 65 10.57 -2.04 -1.42
CA CYS A 65 10.81 -1.41 -2.71
C CYS A 65 12.14 -1.90 -3.28
N ASN A 66 12.24 -1.98 -4.62
CA ASN A 66 13.55 -2.09 -5.27
C ASN A 66 14.00 -0.67 -5.66
N ILE A 67 15.15 -0.22 -5.17
CA ILE A 67 15.74 1.07 -5.52
C ILE A 67 17.08 0.80 -6.22
N GLY A 68 17.06 0.75 -7.54
CA GLY A 68 18.20 0.25 -8.31
C GLY A 68 18.44 -1.23 -8.02
N GLU A 69 19.64 -1.57 -7.52
CA GLU A 69 20.01 -2.94 -7.13
C GLU A 69 19.69 -3.27 -5.66
N SER A 70 19.31 -2.27 -4.84
CA SER A 70 19.03 -2.48 -3.42
C SER A 70 17.55 -2.78 -3.17
N LYS A 71 17.29 -3.56 -2.11
CA LYS A 71 15.96 -3.72 -1.53
C LYS A 71 15.87 -2.85 -0.28
N GLU A 72 14.93 -1.92 -0.29
CA GLU A 72 14.63 -1.05 0.86
C GLU A 72 13.26 -1.37 1.44
N TYR A 73 13.12 -1.19 2.75
CA TYR A 73 11.86 -1.35 3.45
C TYR A 73 11.33 0.04 3.84
N VAL A 74 10.29 0.50 3.15
CA VAL A 74 9.76 1.86 3.28
C VAL A 74 8.39 1.80 3.95
N CYS A 75 8.26 2.49 5.09
CA CYS A 75 7.01 2.59 5.84
C CYS A 75 6.39 3.97 5.71
N TYR A 76 5.07 4.01 5.68
CA TYR A 76 4.29 5.23 5.56
C TYR A 76 3.33 5.31 6.75
N GLN A 77 2.94 6.53 7.12
CA GLN A 77 1.87 6.74 8.08
C GLN A 77 0.51 6.53 7.41
N TRP A 78 -0.51 6.32 8.23
CA TRP A 78 -1.89 6.36 7.74
C TRP A 78 -2.25 7.74 7.23
N ASN A 79 -3.11 7.79 6.22
CA ASN A 79 -3.51 9.08 5.67
C ASN A 79 -4.40 9.84 6.67
N GLY A 80 -4.13 11.13 6.84
CA GLY A 80 -4.88 12.01 7.75
C GLY A 80 -4.47 11.92 9.22
N GLU A 81 -3.49 11.08 9.57
CA GLU A 81 -2.80 11.17 10.85
C GLU A 81 -1.73 12.28 10.74
N LEU A 82 -1.92 13.38 11.49
CA LEU A 82 -0.94 14.46 11.62
C LEU A 82 0.11 14.06 12.68
N PHE A 83 1.35 14.47 12.45
CA PHE A 83 2.50 14.24 13.34
C PHE A 83 2.25 14.63 14.81
#